data_AF-D4X431-F1
#
_entry.id   AF-D4X431-F1
#
_cell.length_a   1.000
_cell.length_b   1.000
_cell.length_c   1.000
_cell.angle_alpha   90.00
_cell.angle_beta   90.00
_cell.angle_gamma   90.00
#
_symmetry.space_group_name_H-M   'P 1'
#
loop_
_entity.id
_entity.type
_entity.pdbx_description
1 polymer ?
#
loop_
_entity_poly.entity_id
_entity_poly.type
_entity_poly.pdbx_seq_one_letter_code
_entity_poly.pdbx_strand_id
1 'polypeptide(L)'
;MQARAILFLSCLLMAGAAHAGSAPAELSCLSDSGKVALKGVIPSPSSEELDLTLSYFDATVAFNDRSTEGSYVVSDFPQSVFLLLVPSQGAALTLYALPSSMAVEKTSDSGDMAGKFQAKLKAPRPRSATGVQTSAALTATLNCEYRYSL
;
A
#
# COMPACT_ATOMS: atom_id res chain seq x y z
N MET A 1 -50.34 -34.59 35.37
CA MET A 1 -48.99 -35.02 34.94
C MET A 1 -48.37 -33.90 34.13
N GLN A 2 -47.10 -33.60 34.44
CA GLN A 2 -46.45 -32.32 34.17
C GLN A 2 -46.11 -32.07 32.69
N ALA A 3 -45.96 -30.78 32.39
CA ALA A 3 -45.83 -30.17 31.08
C ALA A 3 -44.45 -30.34 30.40
N ARG A 4 -44.50 -30.32 29.06
CA ARG A 4 -43.54 -29.84 28.04
C ARG A 4 -42.07 -29.61 28.46
N ALA A 5 -41.14 -30.14 27.65
CA ALA A 5 -39.96 -29.38 27.21
C ALA A 5 -39.39 -29.94 25.88
N ILE A 6 -39.56 -29.19 24.80
CA ILE A 6 -38.81 -29.31 23.55
C ILE A 6 -37.47 -28.65 23.82
N LEU A 7 -36.37 -29.41 23.85
CA LEU A 7 -35.03 -28.85 23.99
C LEU A 7 -34.40 -28.69 22.62
N PHE A 8 -34.35 -27.42 22.22
CA PHE A 8 -33.80 -26.91 20.97
C PHE A 8 -32.30 -27.18 20.86
N LEU A 9 -31.94 -27.58 19.65
CA LEU A 9 -30.61 -27.67 19.08
C LEU A 9 -30.00 -26.25 18.97
N SER A 10 -28.97 -25.94 19.75
CA SER A 10 -28.22 -24.69 19.60
C SER A 10 -26.74 -24.87 19.92
N CYS A 11 -26.06 -25.65 19.07
CA CYS A 11 -24.61 -25.47 18.87
C CYS A 11 -24.42 -24.22 18.01
N LEU A 12 -24.30 -23.07 18.67
CA LEU A 12 -23.81 -21.85 18.05
C LEU A 12 -22.42 -22.12 17.45
N LEU A 13 -22.38 -22.03 16.12
CA LEU A 13 -21.19 -21.90 15.30
C LEU A 13 -20.39 -20.69 15.77
N MET A 14 -19.42 -20.89 16.66
CA MET A 14 -18.26 -20.01 16.71
C MET A 14 -17.29 -20.43 15.61
N ALA A 15 -17.67 -20.15 14.37
CA ALA A 15 -16.70 -19.95 13.31
C ALA A 15 -16.12 -18.54 13.53
N GLY A 16 -15.33 -18.39 14.59
CA GLY A 16 -14.39 -17.28 14.64
C GLY A 16 -13.47 -17.47 13.44
N ALA A 17 -13.61 -16.62 12.42
CA ALA A 17 -12.62 -16.51 11.38
C ALA A 17 -11.31 -16.14 12.10
N ALA A 18 -10.46 -17.13 12.32
CA ALA A 18 -9.08 -16.89 12.66
C ALA A 18 -8.48 -16.26 11.42
N HIS A 19 -8.51 -14.92 11.38
CA HIS A 19 -7.71 -14.15 10.47
C HIS A 19 -6.27 -14.42 10.90
N ALA A 20 -5.64 -15.42 10.27
CA ALA A 20 -4.20 -15.52 10.29
C ALA A 20 -3.69 -14.13 9.91
N GLY A 21 -2.87 -13.52 10.78
CA GLY A 21 -2.53 -12.12 10.68
C GLY A 21 -1.74 -11.85 9.41
N SER A 22 -2.43 -11.36 8.39
CA SER A 22 -1.85 -11.00 7.11
C SER A 22 -0.86 -9.85 7.31
N ALA A 23 0.33 -9.99 6.74
CA ALA A 23 1.40 -9.01 6.88
C ALA A 23 1.04 -7.68 6.14
N PRO A 24 1.62 -6.54 6.54
CA PRO A 24 1.61 -5.34 5.70
C PRO A 24 2.24 -5.64 4.34
N ALA A 25 1.81 -4.93 3.29
CA ALA A 25 2.32 -5.17 1.96
C ALA A 25 3.56 -4.31 1.68
N GLU A 26 4.61 -4.91 1.14
CA GLU A 26 5.84 -4.21 0.80
C GLU A 26 5.73 -3.59 -0.60
N LEU A 27 6.18 -2.35 -0.73
CA LEU A 27 6.26 -1.61 -1.97
C LEU A 27 7.69 -1.13 -2.20
N SER A 28 8.24 -1.42 -3.38
CA SER A 28 9.56 -0.96 -3.80
C SER A 28 9.50 -0.44 -5.24
N CYS A 29 9.65 0.86 -5.42
CA CYS A 29 9.59 1.54 -6.70
C CYS A 29 10.89 2.30 -7.00
N LEU A 30 11.36 2.24 -8.25
CA LEU A 30 12.55 2.94 -8.72
C LEU A 30 12.36 3.51 -10.13
N SER A 31 12.75 4.76 -10.35
CA SER A 31 12.82 5.36 -11.70
C SER A 31 13.96 4.77 -12.52
N ASP A 32 13.86 4.75 -13.85
CA ASP A 32 14.95 4.29 -14.74
C ASP A 32 16.26 5.04 -14.52
N SER A 33 16.18 6.31 -14.11
CA SER A 33 17.36 7.13 -13.79
C SER A 33 18.05 6.75 -12.47
N GLY A 34 17.41 5.92 -11.63
CA GLY A 34 17.84 5.62 -10.26
C GLY A 34 17.70 6.79 -9.26
N LYS A 35 17.30 7.98 -9.71
CA LYS A 35 17.30 9.20 -8.89
C LYS A 35 16.07 9.36 -8.00
N VAL A 36 14.97 8.69 -8.33
CA VAL A 36 13.72 8.71 -7.57
C VAL A 36 13.41 7.29 -7.13
N ALA A 37 13.21 7.10 -5.83
CA ALA A 37 12.79 5.83 -5.24
C ALA A 37 11.66 6.05 -4.24
N LEU A 38 10.68 5.14 -4.22
CA LEU A 38 9.63 5.11 -3.20
C LEU A 38 9.62 3.70 -2.61
N LYS A 39 9.86 3.58 -1.30
CA LYS A 39 9.98 2.29 -0.62
C LYS A 39 9.25 2.29 0.70
N GLY A 40 8.78 1.11 1.11
CA GLY A 40 8.27 0.90 2.45
C GLY A 40 7.09 -0.06 2.45
N VAL A 41 6.19 0.13 3.41
CA VAL A 41 4.99 -0.68 3.58
C VAL A 41 3.74 0.14 3.31
N ILE A 42 2.76 -0.52 2.70
CA ILE A 42 1.42 0.01 2.51
C ILE A 42 0.39 -0.88 3.21
N PRO A 43 -0.76 -0.29 3.59
CA PRO A 43 -1.85 -1.02 4.19
C PRO A 43 -2.33 -2.20 3.33
N SER A 44 -2.74 -3.26 4.01
CA SER A 44 -3.37 -4.44 3.44
C SER A 44 -4.74 -4.66 4.09
N PRO A 45 -5.59 -5.57 3.57
CA PRO A 45 -6.89 -5.86 4.19
C PRO A 45 -6.84 -6.27 5.66
N SER A 46 -5.66 -6.58 6.22
CA SER A 46 -5.48 -6.99 7.61
C SER A 46 -4.44 -6.17 8.39
N SER A 47 -3.88 -5.12 7.78
CA SER A 47 -2.94 -4.20 8.44
C SER A 47 -3.17 -2.77 7.96
N GLU A 48 -3.35 -1.85 8.90
CA GLU A 48 -3.47 -0.41 8.61
C GLU A 48 -2.11 0.29 8.55
N GLU A 49 -1.01 -0.47 8.66
CA GLU A 49 0.35 0.08 8.70
C GLU A 49 0.72 0.77 7.39
N LEU A 50 1.15 2.02 7.52
CA LEU A 50 1.67 2.84 6.44
C LEU A 50 3.00 3.43 6.89
N ASP A 51 4.07 3.10 6.18
CA ASP A 51 5.37 3.74 6.34
C ASP A 51 6.09 3.74 4.99
N LEU A 52 6.17 4.90 4.36
CA LEU A 52 6.76 5.10 3.05
C LEU A 52 7.84 6.17 3.09
N THR A 53 8.96 5.89 2.44
CA THR A 53 10.04 6.85 2.21
C THR A 53 10.18 7.13 0.72
N LEU A 54 9.99 8.40 0.35
CA LEU A 54 10.32 8.92 -0.97
C LEU A 54 11.72 9.55 -0.95
N SER A 55 12.61 9.02 -1.77
CA SER A 55 13.97 9.53 -1.97
C SER A 55 14.09 10.23 -3.32
N TYR A 56 14.77 11.38 -3.32
CA TYR A 56 15.18 12.10 -4.52
C TYR A 56 16.61 12.63 -4.34
N PHE A 57 17.57 12.09 -5.09
CA PHE A 57 19.01 12.34 -4.90
C PHE A 57 19.46 12.09 -3.44
N ASP A 58 19.88 13.14 -2.73
CA ASP A 58 20.42 13.14 -1.37
C ASP A 58 19.35 13.43 -0.29
N ALA A 59 18.09 13.57 -0.69
CA ALA A 59 17.00 13.94 0.20
C ALA A 59 15.90 12.90 0.28
N THR A 60 15.25 12.85 1.44
CA THR A 60 14.13 11.96 1.72
C THR A 60 12.96 12.70 2.35
N VAL A 61 11.76 12.20 2.13
CA VAL A 61 10.55 12.58 2.87
C VAL A 61 9.81 11.30 3.25
N ALA A 62 9.36 11.23 4.50
CA ALA A 62 8.61 10.10 5.03
C ALA A 62 7.11 10.41 5.05
N PHE A 63 6.30 9.39 4.80
CA PHE A 63 4.85 9.40 4.93
C PHE A 63 4.45 8.20 5.77
N ASN A 64 3.84 8.45 6.93
CA ASN A 64 3.45 7.40 7.85
C ASN A 64 2.08 7.67 8.48
N ASP A 65 1.52 6.63 9.08
CA ASP A 65 0.28 6.60 9.86
C ASP A 65 0.09 7.79 10.83
N ARG A 66 1.16 8.27 11.47
CA ARG A 66 1.13 9.39 12.43
C ARG A 66 1.10 10.76 11.77
N SER A 67 1.66 10.88 10.57
CA SER A 67 1.80 12.16 9.86
C SER A 67 0.65 12.44 8.88
N THR A 68 -0.12 11.40 8.55
CA THR A 68 -1.30 11.48 7.71
C THR A 68 -2.52 11.17 8.55
N GLU A 69 -3.47 12.10 8.69
CA GLU A 69 -4.70 11.95 9.50
C GLU A 69 -5.66 10.86 8.96
N GLY A 70 -5.19 9.61 8.83
CA GLY A 70 -5.97 8.44 8.43
C GLY A 70 -6.59 8.46 7.02
N SER A 71 -6.37 9.50 6.21
CA SER A 71 -7.02 9.66 4.91
C SER A 71 -6.12 9.22 3.76
N TYR A 72 -5.65 7.98 3.79
CA TYR A 72 -5.02 7.38 2.61
C TYR A 72 -6.03 6.55 1.82
N VAL A 73 -5.89 6.52 0.50
CA VAL A 73 -6.70 5.67 -0.37
C VAL A 73 -5.77 4.69 -1.05
N VAL A 74 -5.92 3.41 -0.74
CA VAL A 74 -5.36 2.29 -1.49
C VAL A 74 -6.53 1.60 -2.18
N SER A 75 -6.56 1.62 -3.51
CA SER A 75 -7.53 0.84 -4.29
C SER A 75 -6.76 -0.22 -5.08
N ASP A 76 -7.04 -1.50 -4.81
CA ASP A 76 -6.36 -2.65 -5.39
C ASP A 76 -7.33 -3.68 -6.03
N PHE A 77 -6.77 -4.44 -6.98
CA PHE A 77 -6.97 -5.85 -7.41
C PHE A 77 -8.34 -6.57 -7.54
N PRO A 78 -9.40 -5.97 -8.12
CA PRO A 78 -10.18 -6.75 -9.12
C PRO A 78 -10.12 -6.23 -10.56
N GLN A 79 -9.58 -5.02 -10.80
CA GLN A 79 -9.71 -4.35 -12.12
C GLN A 79 -8.40 -3.76 -12.70
N SER A 80 -7.22 -4.26 -12.30
CA SER A 80 -5.93 -3.79 -12.85
C SER A 80 -5.67 -2.29 -12.64
N VAL A 81 -6.13 -1.72 -11.54
CA VAL A 81 -5.83 -0.34 -11.13
C VAL A 81 -5.23 -0.39 -9.74
N PHE A 82 -4.04 0.18 -9.58
CA PHE A 82 -3.45 0.45 -8.27
C PHE A 82 -3.33 1.98 -8.12
N LEU A 83 -3.97 2.52 -7.09
CA LEU A 83 -3.87 3.92 -6.71
C LEU A 83 -3.52 3.99 -5.23
N LEU A 84 -2.46 4.73 -4.92
CA LEU A 84 -2.07 5.10 -3.57
C LEU A 84 -2.08 6.63 -3.47
N LEU A 85 -2.91 7.16 -2.59
CA LEU A 85 -2.96 8.57 -2.23
C LEU A 85 -2.61 8.71 -0.75
N VAL A 86 -1.58 9.51 -0.45
CA VAL A 86 -1.14 9.78 0.93
C VAL A 86 -1.06 11.29 1.13
N PRO A 87 -1.98 11.91 1.90
CA PRO A 87 -2.00 13.34 2.13
C PRO A 87 -0.75 13.83 2.85
N SER A 88 -0.30 15.05 2.56
CA SER A 88 0.75 15.72 3.34
C SER A 88 0.55 17.24 3.26
N GLN A 89 1.13 17.99 4.21
CA GLN A 89 0.96 19.44 4.27
C GLN A 89 1.47 20.12 2.99
N GLY A 90 0.56 20.70 2.22
CA GLY A 90 0.85 21.44 0.98
C GLY A 90 0.85 20.63 -0.32
N ALA A 91 0.99 19.29 -0.27
CA ALA A 91 0.81 18.40 -1.42
C ALA A 91 0.68 16.93 -1.00
N ALA A 92 -0.16 16.15 -1.68
CA ALA A 92 -0.27 14.71 -1.47
C ALA A 92 0.79 13.94 -2.28
N LEU A 93 1.21 12.78 -1.76
CA LEU A 93 1.80 11.73 -2.58
C LEU A 93 0.68 11.00 -3.31
N THR A 94 0.86 10.83 -4.61
CA THR A 94 -0.03 10.05 -5.48
C THR A 94 0.83 9.12 -6.31
N LEU A 95 0.57 7.83 -6.19
CA LEU A 95 1.16 6.79 -7.01
C LEU A 95 0.05 6.07 -7.76
N TYR A 96 0.06 6.16 -9.08
CA TYR A 96 -0.94 5.54 -9.94
C TYR A 96 -0.26 4.53 -10.87
N ALA A 97 -0.60 3.25 -10.73
CA ALA A 97 -0.10 2.22 -11.63
C ALA A 97 -0.72 2.38 -13.02
N LEU A 98 0.10 2.13 -14.03
CA LEU A 98 -0.33 2.04 -15.42
C LEU A 98 -0.96 0.66 -15.63
N PRO A 99 -2.28 0.55 -15.85
CA PRO A 99 -2.98 -0.74 -15.90
C PRO A 99 -2.37 -1.75 -16.87
N SER A 100 -1.89 -1.29 -18.03
CA SER A 100 -1.28 -2.11 -19.07
C SER A 100 0.07 -2.74 -18.70
N SER A 101 0.66 -2.33 -17.57
CA SER A 101 1.96 -2.82 -17.10
C SER A 101 1.87 -3.76 -15.91
N MET A 102 0.67 -4.02 -15.39
CA MET A 102 0.48 -4.81 -14.19
C MET A 102 0.59 -6.30 -14.49
N ALA A 103 1.59 -6.95 -13.92
CA ALA A 103 1.75 -8.40 -13.87
C ALA A 103 1.69 -8.83 -12.40
N VAL A 104 0.67 -9.59 -12.02
CA VAL A 104 0.48 -10.09 -10.65
C VAL A 104 0.49 -11.60 -10.69
N GLU A 105 1.32 -12.19 -9.85
CA GLU A 105 1.48 -13.63 -9.73
C GLU A 105 1.21 -14.05 -8.29
N LYS A 106 0.45 -15.13 -8.15
CA LYS A 106 0.37 -15.85 -6.88
C LYS A 106 1.64 -16.69 -6.76
N THR A 107 2.49 -16.41 -5.78
CA THR A 107 3.84 -16.98 -5.71
C THR A 107 3.92 -18.28 -4.90
N SER A 108 2.84 -18.66 -4.22
CA SER A 108 2.81 -19.83 -3.35
C SER A 108 1.40 -20.39 -3.13
N ASP A 109 1.32 -21.65 -2.71
CA ASP A 109 0.07 -22.27 -2.28
C ASP A 109 -0.52 -21.62 -1.02
N SER A 110 0.32 -20.95 -0.20
CA SER A 110 -0.08 -20.16 0.97
C SER A 110 -0.82 -18.86 0.60
N GLY A 111 -0.75 -18.44 -0.66
CA GLY A 111 -1.47 -17.26 -1.15
C GLY A 111 -0.70 -15.95 -1.09
N ASP A 112 0.63 -16.04 -0.99
CA ASP A 112 1.48 -14.87 -1.25
C ASP A 112 1.26 -14.34 -2.66
N MET A 113 1.26 -13.02 -2.80
CA MET A 113 1.12 -12.31 -4.07
C MET A 113 2.34 -11.42 -4.31
N ALA A 114 2.85 -11.47 -5.54
CA ALA A 114 3.86 -10.52 -6.01
C ALA A 114 3.36 -9.83 -7.27
N GLY A 115 3.52 -8.51 -7.33
CA GLY A 115 3.12 -7.68 -8.46
C GLY A 115 4.29 -6.89 -9.00
N LYS A 116 4.37 -6.75 -10.32
CA LYS A 116 5.24 -5.78 -10.99
C LYS A 116 4.40 -4.85 -11.84
N PHE A 117 4.68 -3.55 -11.77
CA PHE A 117 3.97 -2.56 -12.57
C PHE A 117 4.79 -1.28 -12.74
N GLN A 118 4.49 -0.52 -13.78
CA GLN A 118 4.94 0.86 -13.88
C GLN A 118 3.91 1.78 -13.24
N ALA A 119 4.37 2.86 -12.60
CA ALA A 119 3.51 3.84 -11.98
C ALA A 119 3.95 5.27 -12.25
N LYS A 120 2.99 6.19 -12.26
CA LYS A 120 3.22 7.63 -12.25
C LYS A 120 3.21 8.12 -10.80
N LEU A 121 4.30 8.75 -10.40
CA LEU A 121 4.44 9.43 -9.12
C LEU A 121 4.16 10.92 -9.29
N LYS A 122 3.40 11.49 -8.35
CA LYS A 122 3.37 12.91 -8.04
C LYS A 122 3.48 13.08 -6.53
N ALA A 123 4.45 13.84 -6.05
CA ALA A 123 4.67 13.98 -4.60
C ALA A 123 5.36 15.32 -4.25
N PRO A 124 5.32 15.74 -2.96
CA PRO A 124 6.24 16.76 -2.46
C PRO A 124 7.69 16.42 -2.84
N ARG A 125 8.45 17.42 -3.30
CA ARG A 125 9.86 17.23 -3.60
C ARG A 125 10.65 17.15 -2.28
N PRO A 126 11.42 16.07 -2.03
CA PRO A 126 12.34 16.03 -0.92
C PRO A 126 13.32 17.21 -0.97
N ARG A 127 13.51 17.90 0.15
CA ARG A 127 14.39 19.09 0.20
C ARG A 127 15.85 18.64 0.27
N SER A 128 16.56 18.81 -0.84
CA SER A 128 18.02 18.60 -0.92
C SER A 128 18.79 19.69 -0.17
N ALA A 129 19.91 19.33 0.46
CA ALA A 129 20.82 20.33 1.03
C ALA A 129 21.69 20.99 -0.05
N THR A 130 21.84 20.33 -1.21
CA THR A 130 22.82 20.67 -2.24
C THR A 130 22.18 21.10 -3.58
N GLY A 131 20.88 20.87 -3.75
CA GLY A 131 20.14 21.15 -4.99
C GLY A 131 19.29 22.42 -4.98
N VAL A 132 18.92 22.89 -6.19
CA VAL A 132 17.99 24.01 -6.39
C VAL A 132 16.61 23.65 -5.81
N GLN A 133 16.20 24.42 -4.80
CA GLN A 133 14.87 24.28 -4.19
C GLN A 133 13.82 24.90 -5.11
N THR A 134 12.77 24.15 -5.38
CA THR A 134 11.58 24.63 -6.10
C THR A 134 10.35 24.11 -5.39
N SER A 135 9.27 24.90 -5.42
CA SER A 135 7.96 24.51 -4.93
C SER A 135 7.22 23.55 -5.88
N ALA A 136 7.76 23.29 -7.08
CA ALA A 136 7.17 22.37 -8.03
C ALA A 136 7.20 20.92 -7.50
N ALA A 137 6.06 20.22 -7.61
CA ALA A 137 5.95 18.82 -7.25
C ALA A 137 6.97 17.95 -8.00
N LEU A 138 7.45 16.90 -7.34
CA LEU A 138 8.23 15.86 -7.99
C LEU A 138 7.28 14.96 -8.79
N THR A 139 7.57 14.78 -10.08
CA THR A 139 6.88 13.81 -10.93
C THR A 139 7.87 12.82 -11.50
N ALA A 140 7.49 11.55 -11.58
CA ALA A 140 8.36 10.49 -12.11
C ALA A 140 7.53 9.34 -12.67
N THR A 141 8.14 8.54 -13.55
CA THR A 141 7.67 7.19 -13.86
C THR A 141 8.56 6.22 -13.10
N LEU A 142 7.96 5.30 -12.35
CA LEU A 142 8.65 4.32 -11.53
C LEU A 142 8.31 2.91 -12.00
N ASN A 143 9.26 2.00 -11.89
CA ASN A 143 9.02 0.56 -11.95
C ASN A 143 8.88 0.07 -10.51
N CYS A 144 7.76 -0.56 -10.21
CA CYS A 144 7.36 -0.97 -8.87
C CYS A 144 7.26 -2.48 -8.77
N GLU A 145 7.73 -2.99 -7.64
CA GLU A 145 7.47 -4.34 -7.16
C GLU A 145 6.64 -4.24 -5.88
N TYR A 146 5.61 -5.06 -5.80
CA TYR A 146 4.68 -5.18 -4.69
C TYR A 146 4.73 -6.61 -4.19
N ARG A 147 4.78 -6.80 -2.87
CA ARG A 147 4.75 -8.13 -2.25
C ARG A 147 3.79 -8.13 -1.09
N TYR A 148 2.98 -9.16 -1.02
CA TYR A 148 1.99 -9.35 0.03
C TYR A 148 2.00 -10.80 0.46
N SER A 149 2.08 -11.02 1.77
CA SER A 149 2.03 -12.34 2.39
C SER A 149 0.80 -12.46 3.27
N LEU A 150 0.09 -13.58 3.11
CA LEU A 150 -1.11 -13.95 3.88
C LEU A 150 -0.74 -14.69 5.17
#